data_AF-A0A672N526-F1
#
_entry.id   AF-A0A672N526-F1
#
_cell.length_a   1.000
_cell.length_b   1.000
_cell.length_c   1.000
_cell.angle_alpha   90.00
_cell.angle_beta   90.00
_cell.angle_gamma   90.00
#
_symmetry.space_group_name_H-M   'P 1'
#
loop_
_entity.id
_entity.type
_entity.pdbx_description
1 polymer ?
#
loop_
_entity_poly.entity_id
_entity_poly.type
_entity_poly.pdbx_seq_one_letter_code
_entity_poly.pdbx_strand_id
1 'polypeptide(L)'
;MCHNVCSFDRTIASHHMPNLFLSVFPVGYPFALVYRWFLFHQSATVVHLFHTFSGLALATFNFGSQVCHSLLCVVIQFLLLRLMGRTVTCVLSSFIFQMIYLLMGYYYTATEEYDIKWTMPHCVLTLKLIGLALDYYDGEKEQSQMSAEQKKSALSSTPSLLEIFGFSYFYGGFLVGPQFTLRNYQNLVSREMSDAHPFWYKCVYILVWVKINLYKYISCWLITEGVCVLSGLGYNGKNEKGEHQWDACANVRVWLFETTPLFTGTINSFNINTNAWVARHVFKRLKFLGNKLLSQMFTLLFLAIWHGLHSGYLICFSLEFIIVNVEKQAQSLVRDSPLLASIAQSHLYPFVYVVQQLIHWLFMGYPLVPFCLFTYDKWLKVYSSIYFCGHIFFFFAFLVLPYLRKVFVPRKRGNEKKED
;
A
#
# COMPACT_ATOMS: atom_id res chain seq x y z
N MET A 1 58.60 -34.58 -1.95
CA MET A 1 57.37 -34.52 -2.76
C MET A 1 56.09 -34.27 -1.94
N CYS A 2 56.17 -33.84 -0.67
CA CYS A 2 55.00 -33.61 0.20
C CYS A 2 54.87 -32.14 0.67
N HIS A 3 55.01 -31.16 -0.24
CA HIS A 3 54.85 -29.74 0.12
C HIS A 3 53.94 -28.93 -0.82
N ASN A 4 53.38 -29.54 -1.88
CA ASN A 4 52.61 -28.83 -2.90
C ASN A 4 51.11 -29.18 -2.96
N VAL A 5 50.57 -29.93 -1.98
CA VAL A 5 49.12 -30.24 -1.93
C VAL A 5 48.36 -29.36 -0.93
N CYS A 6 49.02 -28.85 0.13
CA CYS A 6 48.39 -27.97 1.12
C CYS A 6 48.19 -26.50 0.67
N SER A 7 48.76 -26.08 -0.47
CA SER A 7 48.61 -24.71 -0.97
C SER A 7 47.41 -24.52 -1.91
N PHE A 8 46.86 -25.61 -2.46
CA PHE A 8 45.73 -25.54 -3.40
C PHE A 8 44.36 -25.50 -2.68
N ASP A 9 44.27 -26.03 -1.45
CA ASP A 9 43.04 -26.00 -0.64
C ASP A 9 42.84 -24.70 0.16
N ARG A 10 43.92 -23.96 0.48
CA ARG A 10 43.81 -22.69 1.24
C ARG A 10 43.12 -21.58 0.47
N THR A 11 43.05 -21.66 -0.86
CA THR A 11 42.41 -20.63 -1.68
C THR A 11 40.88 -20.76 -1.63
N ILE A 12 40.33 -21.98 -1.54
CA ILE A 12 38.88 -22.23 -1.67
C ILE A 12 38.09 -21.80 -0.42
N ALA A 13 38.64 -21.99 0.78
CA ALA A 13 37.97 -21.63 2.04
C ALA A 13 37.73 -20.11 2.20
N SER A 14 38.62 -19.27 1.66
CA SER A 14 38.52 -17.80 1.74
C SER A 14 37.53 -17.15 0.77
N HIS A 15 37.02 -17.88 -0.24
CA HIS A 15 36.20 -17.29 -1.31
C HIS A 15 34.69 -17.26 -1.02
N HIS A 16 34.16 -18.07 -0.10
CA HIS A 16 32.70 -18.19 0.10
C HIS A 16 32.10 -17.16 1.07
N MET A 17 32.87 -16.68 2.05
CA MET A 17 32.39 -15.67 3.02
C MET A 17 32.11 -14.29 2.39
N PRO A 18 32.96 -13.76 1.49
CA PRO A 18 32.63 -12.54 0.73
C PRO A 18 31.37 -12.71 -0.13
N ASN A 19 31.19 -13.88 -0.77
CA ASN A 19 30.05 -14.17 -1.65
C ASN A 19 28.71 -14.20 -0.90
N LEU A 20 28.70 -14.67 0.36
CA LEU A 20 27.50 -14.68 1.19
C LEU A 20 27.06 -13.24 1.58
N PHE A 21 28.00 -12.40 2.01
CA PHE A 21 27.71 -10.98 2.32
C PHE A 21 27.33 -10.17 1.07
N LEU A 22 27.99 -10.44 -0.07
CA LEU A 22 27.70 -9.81 -1.36
C LEU A 22 26.41 -10.32 -2.03
N SER A 23 25.84 -11.45 -1.60
CA SER A 23 24.58 -11.97 -2.16
C SER A 23 23.36 -11.58 -1.33
N VAL A 24 23.45 -11.53 0.00
CA VAL A 24 22.27 -11.24 0.84
C VAL A 24 21.87 -9.76 0.79
N PHE A 25 22.83 -8.82 0.92
CA PHE A 25 22.52 -7.39 0.98
C PHE A 25 22.35 -6.73 -0.40
N PRO A 26 23.25 -6.92 -1.39
CA PRO A 26 23.11 -6.31 -2.72
C PRO A 26 22.03 -6.96 -3.59
N VAL A 27 21.71 -8.25 -3.44
CA VAL A 27 20.80 -8.97 -4.37
C VAL A 27 19.42 -9.20 -3.75
N GLY A 28 19.32 -9.44 -2.45
CA GLY A 28 18.06 -9.67 -1.76
C GLY A 28 17.09 -8.48 -1.84
N TYR A 29 17.58 -7.25 -1.60
CA TYR A 29 16.74 -6.04 -1.67
C TYR A 29 16.27 -5.72 -3.09
N PRO A 30 17.13 -5.74 -4.14
CA PRO A 30 16.66 -5.58 -5.52
C PRO A 30 15.66 -6.65 -5.94
N PHE A 31 15.86 -7.93 -5.60
CA PHE A 31 14.84 -8.96 -5.89
C PHE A 31 13.53 -8.70 -5.15
N ALA A 32 13.59 -8.22 -3.91
CA ALA A 32 12.39 -7.80 -3.19
C ALA A 32 11.67 -6.60 -3.85
N LEU A 33 12.41 -5.62 -4.36
CA LEU A 33 11.86 -4.48 -5.10
C LEU A 33 11.27 -4.91 -6.45
N VAL A 34 11.98 -5.74 -7.21
CA VAL A 34 11.50 -6.31 -8.49
C VAL A 34 10.23 -7.13 -8.27
N TYR A 35 10.23 -7.98 -7.25
CA TYR A 35 9.03 -8.71 -6.83
C TYR A 35 7.89 -7.74 -6.52
N ARG A 36 8.14 -6.73 -5.68
CA ARG A 36 7.09 -5.81 -5.21
C ARG A 36 6.51 -4.93 -6.32
N TRP A 37 7.33 -4.51 -7.27
CA TRP A 37 6.93 -3.59 -8.34
C TRP A 37 6.34 -4.30 -9.55
N PHE A 38 6.90 -5.43 -9.98
CA PHE A 38 6.52 -6.08 -11.24
C PHE A 38 5.73 -7.37 -11.05
N LEU A 39 6.08 -8.18 -10.05
CA LEU A 39 5.54 -9.54 -9.91
C LEU A 39 4.44 -9.67 -8.85
N PHE A 40 4.31 -8.68 -7.96
CA PHE A 40 3.34 -8.71 -6.88
C PHE A 40 1.89 -8.87 -7.36
N HIS A 41 1.57 -8.38 -8.57
CA HIS A 41 0.23 -8.50 -9.17
C HIS A 41 0.07 -9.68 -10.15
N GLN A 42 1.12 -10.48 -10.38
CA GLN A 42 1.10 -11.62 -11.31
C GLN A 42 0.53 -12.90 -10.68
N SER A 43 0.20 -13.90 -11.49
CA SER A 43 -0.36 -15.17 -11.01
C SER A 43 0.57 -15.89 -10.01
N ALA A 44 -0.01 -16.71 -9.12
CA ALA A 44 0.74 -17.46 -8.12
C ALA A 44 1.87 -18.28 -8.75
N THR A 45 1.62 -18.92 -9.89
CA THR A 45 2.61 -19.68 -10.66
C THR A 45 3.84 -18.85 -11.01
N VAL A 46 3.66 -17.62 -11.50
CA VAL A 46 4.77 -16.72 -11.87
C VAL A 46 5.58 -16.35 -10.62
N VAL A 47 4.91 -16.10 -9.50
CA VAL A 47 5.57 -15.80 -8.23
C VAL A 47 6.38 -17.00 -7.73
N HIS A 48 5.83 -18.22 -7.77
CA HIS A 48 6.55 -19.43 -7.39
C HIS A 48 7.76 -19.69 -8.28
N LEU A 49 7.62 -19.53 -9.59
CA LEU A 49 8.73 -19.66 -10.54
C LEU A 49 9.81 -18.63 -10.26
N PHE A 50 9.45 -17.36 -10.06
CA PHE A 50 10.41 -16.31 -9.72
C PHE A 50 11.17 -16.63 -8.43
N HIS A 51 10.46 -17.01 -7.36
CA HIS A 51 11.11 -17.41 -6.10
C HIS A 51 12.05 -18.60 -6.33
N THR A 52 11.60 -19.64 -7.03
CA THR A 52 12.40 -20.84 -7.33
C THR A 52 13.67 -20.49 -8.10
N PHE A 53 13.56 -19.76 -9.22
CA PHE A 53 14.71 -19.43 -10.07
C PHE A 53 15.66 -18.46 -9.40
N SER A 54 15.16 -17.44 -8.70
CA SER A 54 16.02 -16.48 -7.99
C SER A 54 16.79 -17.14 -6.85
N GLY A 55 16.15 -18.01 -6.05
CA GLY A 55 16.83 -18.75 -5.01
C GLY A 55 17.80 -19.80 -5.54
N LEU A 56 17.44 -20.53 -6.60
CA LEU A 56 18.37 -21.47 -7.24
C LEU A 56 19.58 -20.74 -7.85
N ALA A 57 19.39 -19.59 -8.48
CA ALA A 57 20.49 -18.78 -8.98
C ALA A 57 21.42 -18.35 -7.85
N LEU A 58 20.87 -17.90 -6.72
CA LEU A 58 21.65 -17.58 -5.52
C LEU A 58 22.37 -18.79 -4.93
N ALA A 59 21.72 -19.95 -4.91
CA ALA A 59 22.30 -21.20 -4.42
C ALA A 59 23.48 -21.63 -5.30
N THR A 60 23.31 -21.62 -6.62
CA THR A 60 24.34 -22.00 -7.59
C THR A 60 25.50 -21.01 -7.59
N PHE A 61 25.22 -19.71 -7.43
CA PHE A 61 26.25 -18.69 -7.32
C PHE A 61 27.14 -18.88 -6.07
N ASN A 62 26.56 -19.25 -4.93
CA ASN A 62 27.31 -19.41 -3.68
C ASN A 62 27.99 -20.79 -3.54
N PHE A 63 27.34 -21.87 -4.01
CA PHE A 63 27.74 -23.25 -3.73
C PHE A 63 27.99 -24.11 -4.98
N GLY A 64 27.81 -23.57 -6.18
CA GLY A 64 28.07 -24.27 -7.44
C GLY A 64 27.22 -25.54 -7.59
N SER A 65 27.88 -26.67 -7.90
CA SER A 65 27.24 -27.97 -8.11
C SER A 65 26.66 -28.60 -6.84
N GLN A 66 27.04 -28.11 -5.65
CA GLN A 66 26.57 -28.66 -4.37
C GLN A 66 25.09 -28.39 -4.10
N VAL A 67 24.43 -27.56 -4.92
CA VAL A 67 22.97 -27.34 -4.88
C VAL A 67 22.19 -28.63 -5.10
N CYS A 68 22.77 -29.62 -5.78
CA CYS A 68 22.16 -30.95 -5.98
C CYS A 68 21.70 -31.62 -4.68
N HIS A 69 22.43 -31.44 -3.58
CA HIS A 69 22.04 -31.96 -2.26
C HIS A 69 20.69 -31.40 -1.79
N SER A 70 20.50 -30.08 -1.94
CA SER A 70 19.24 -29.42 -1.59
C SER A 70 18.09 -29.83 -2.52
N LEU A 71 18.35 -29.93 -3.84
CA LEU A 71 17.35 -30.33 -4.83
C LEU A 71 16.83 -31.74 -4.56
N LEU A 72 17.74 -32.67 -4.29
CA LEU A 72 17.41 -34.05 -3.96
C LEU A 72 16.49 -34.13 -2.74
N CYS A 73 16.83 -33.42 -1.67
CA CYS A 73 16.04 -33.43 -0.43
C CYS A 73 14.64 -32.84 -0.61
N VAL A 74 14.50 -31.79 -1.43
CA VAL A 74 13.19 -31.17 -1.74
C VAL A 74 12.31 -32.14 -2.55
N VAL A 75 12.88 -32.81 -3.55
CA VAL A 75 12.14 -33.79 -4.38
C VAL A 75 11.72 -34.99 -3.55
N ILE A 76 12.61 -35.54 -2.72
CA ILE A 76 12.28 -36.66 -1.83
C ILE A 76 11.19 -36.26 -0.85
N GLN A 77 11.25 -35.05 -0.28
CA GLN A 77 10.20 -34.56 0.61
C GLN A 77 8.83 -34.52 -0.09
N PHE A 78 8.77 -34.00 -1.33
CA PHE A 78 7.54 -34.00 -2.11
C PHE A 78 6.99 -35.41 -2.35
N LEU A 79 7.86 -36.35 -2.69
CA LEU A 79 7.47 -37.75 -2.90
C LEU A 79 6.93 -38.39 -1.61
N LEU A 80 7.57 -38.15 -0.46
CA LEU A 80 7.09 -38.64 0.84
C LEU A 80 5.67 -38.12 1.14
N LEU A 81 5.46 -36.81 1.00
CA LEU A 81 4.15 -36.19 1.23
C LEU A 81 3.07 -36.73 0.29
N ARG A 82 3.41 -37.02 -0.97
CA ARG A 82 2.47 -37.48 -1.98
C ARG A 82 2.17 -38.98 -1.90
N LEU A 83 3.15 -39.80 -1.57
CA LEU A 83 3.02 -41.26 -1.51
C LEU A 83 2.47 -41.73 -0.17
N MET A 84 2.92 -41.14 0.94
CA MET A 84 2.56 -41.57 2.30
C MET A 84 1.43 -40.75 2.92
N GLY A 85 1.06 -39.62 2.31
CA GLY A 85 -0.04 -38.78 2.74
C GLY A 85 0.13 -38.23 4.17
N ARG A 86 -1.00 -38.05 4.86
CA ARG A 86 -1.07 -37.46 6.21
C ARG A 86 -0.86 -38.50 7.31
N THR A 87 0.14 -39.35 7.17
CA THR A 87 0.40 -40.41 8.15
C THR A 87 1.52 -40.04 9.11
N VAL A 88 1.49 -40.60 10.33
CA VAL A 88 2.62 -40.52 11.28
C VAL A 88 3.89 -41.09 10.66
N THR A 89 3.74 -42.15 9.84
CA THR A 89 4.86 -42.74 9.10
C THR A 89 5.51 -41.74 8.16
N CYS A 90 4.75 -40.89 7.46
CA CYS A 90 5.30 -39.82 6.62
C CYS A 90 6.16 -38.85 7.43
N VAL A 91 5.67 -38.43 8.60
CA VAL A 91 6.39 -37.50 9.49
C VAL A 91 7.69 -38.11 9.98
N LEU A 92 7.64 -39.35 10.48
CA LEU A 92 8.83 -40.06 10.98
C LEU A 92 9.84 -40.31 9.85
N SER A 93 9.39 -40.79 8.69
CA SER A 93 10.27 -41.02 7.53
C SER A 93 10.91 -39.72 7.04
N SER A 94 10.15 -38.61 6.98
CA SER A 94 10.69 -37.29 6.64
C SER A 94 11.74 -36.84 7.66
N PHE A 95 11.42 -36.92 8.96
CA PHE A 95 12.36 -36.54 10.02
C PHE A 95 13.67 -37.33 9.94
N ILE A 96 13.56 -38.67 9.88
CA ILE A 96 14.71 -39.57 9.85
C ILE A 96 15.56 -39.31 8.60
N PHE A 97 14.94 -39.25 7.42
CA PHE A 97 15.67 -39.01 6.17
C PHE A 97 16.41 -37.68 6.19
N GLN A 98 15.71 -36.58 6.50
CA GLN A 98 16.29 -35.23 6.44
C GLN A 98 17.39 -35.05 7.49
N MET A 99 17.21 -35.60 8.70
CA MET A 99 18.23 -35.54 9.76
C MET A 99 19.45 -36.39 9.43
N ILE A 100 19.28 -37.63 8.96
CA ILE A 100 20.40 -38.49 8.56
C ILE A 100 21.18 -37.85 7.41
N TYR A 101 20.49 -37.28 6.42
CA TYR A 101 21.15 -36.62 5.29
C TYR A 101 21.98 -35.41 5.75
N LEU A 102 21.43 -34.57 6.64
CA LEU A 102 22.15 -33.43 7.20
C LEU A 102 23.37 -33.88 8.03
N LEU A 103 23.22 -34.90 8.88
CA LEU A 103 24.30 -35.44 9.70
C LEU A 103 25.42 -36.05 8.85
N MET A 104 25.08 -36.78 7.78
CA MET A 104 26.07 -37.26 6.81
C MET A 104 26.78 -36.08 6.14
N GLY A 105 26.03 -35.05 5.74
CA GLY A 105 26.61 -33.81 5.21
C GLY A 105 27.63 -33.19 6.17
N TYR A 106 27.29 -33.06 7.45
CA TYR A 106 28.23 -32.57 8.47
C TYR A 106 29.45 -33.47 8.62
N TYR A 107 29.27 -34.79 8.64
CA TYR A 107 30.39 -35.73 8.78
C TYR A 107 31.39 -35.61 7.63
N TYR A 108 30.91 -35.58 6.38
CA TYR A 108 31.78 -35.49 5.20
C TYR A 108 32.38 -34.11 4.97
N THR A 109 31.78 -33.06 5.54
CA THR A 109 32.23 -31.68 5.34
C THR A 109 32.84 -31.05 6.60
N ALA A 110 33.00 -31.82 7.67
CA ALA A 110 33.60 -31.36 8.91
C ALA A 110 35.06 -30.92 8.69
N THR A 111 35.38 -29.72 9.16
CA THR A 111 36.73 -29.15 9.18
C THR A 111 37.00 -28.58 10.57
N GLU A 112 38.27 -28.45 10.92
CA GLU A 112 38.69 -27.85 12.19
C GLU A 112 38.52 -26.32 12.21
N GLU A 113 38.34 -25.69 11.04
CA GLU A 113 38.09 -24.26 10.87
C GLU A 113 36.61 -23.96 10.57
N TYR A 114 36.16 -22.76 10.95
CA TYR A 114 34.79 -22.28 10.72
C TYR A 114 34.58 -21.94 9.23
N ASP A 115 34.10 -22.92 8.47
CA ASP A 115 33.83 -22.78 7.04
C ASP A 115 32.33 -22.64 6.71
N ILE A 116 32.00 -21.69 5.84
CA ILE A 116 30.65 -21.53 5.29
C ILE A 116 30.49 -22.50 4.12
N LYS A 117 29.86 -23.65 4.37
CA LYS A 117 29.60 -24.71 3.38
C LYS A 117 28.12 -24.79 3.02
N TRP A 118 27.81 -25.58 2.00
CA TRP A 118 26.41 -25.84 1.57
C TRP A 118 25.53 -26.40 2.70
N THR A 119 26.13 -27.03 3.71
CA THR A 119 25.45 -27.55 4.90
C THR A 119 24.85 -26.47 5.79
N MET A 120 25.34 -25.22 5.73
CA MET A 120 24.82 -24.10 6.51
C MET A 120 23.39 -23.70 6.09
N PRO A 121 23.08 -23.32 4.83
CA PRO A 121 21.69 -23.09 4.43
C PRO A 121 20.86 -24.40 4.45
N HIS A 122 21.51 -25.55 4.27
CA HIS A 122 20.83 -26.84 4.26
C HIS A 122 20.20 -27.17 5.62
N CYS A 123 20.78 -26.76 6.75
CA CYS A 123 20.18 -27.04 8.06
C CYS A 123 18.82 -26.32 8.25
N VAL A 124 18.71 -25.08 7.77
CA VAL A 124 17.44 -24.33 7.78
C VAL A 124 16.45 -24.97 6.81
N LEU A 125 16.91 -25.44 5.65
CA LEU A 125 16.08 -26.18 4.70
C LEU A 125 15.56 -27.49 5.30
N THR A 126 16.39 -28.27 6.00
CA THR A 126 16.00 -29.48 6.72
C THR A 126 14.88 -29.19 7.70
N LEU A 127 15.01 -28.13 8.52
CA LEU A 127 13.94 -27.71 9.44
C LEU A 127 12.65 -27.32 8.71
N LYS A 128 12.75 -26.62 7.58
CA LYS A 128 11.59 -26.26 6.74
C LYS A 128 10.87 -27.50 6.19
N LEU A 129 11.61 -28.50 5.71
CA LEU A 129 11.05 -29.72 5.12
C LEU A 129 10.42 -30.64 6.18
N ILE A 130 11.04 -30.74 7.36
CA ILE A 130 10.47 -31.47 8.50
C ILE A 130 9.21 -30.76 9.00
N GLY A 131 9.28 -29.44 9.20
CA GLY A 131 8.13 -28.61 9.59
C GLY A 131 6.97 -28.75 8.62
N LEU A 132 7.26 -28.81 7.31
CA LEU A 132 6.25 -29.03 6.28
C LEU A 132 5.50 -30.36 6.45
N ALA A 133 6.20 -31.46 6.80
CA ALA A 133 5.54 -32.74 7.05
C ALA A 133 4.64 -32.70 8.29
N LEU A 134 5.10 -32.03 9.36
CA LEU A 134 4.34 -31.84 10.59
C LEU A 134 3.08 -30.97 10.35
N ASP A 135 3.24 -29.84 9.67
CA ASP A 135 2.14 -28.93 9.32
C ASP A 135 1.09 -29.61 8.42
N TYR A 136 1.54 -30.50 7.53
CA TYR A 136 0.64 -31.29 6.67
C TYR A 136 -0.12 -32.39 7.42
N TYR A 137 0.54 -33.03 8.38
CA TYR A 137 -0.08 -34.01 9.29
C TYR A 137 -1.11 -33.34 10.21
N ASP A 138 -0.77 -32.20 10.81
CA ASP A 138 -1.67 -31.45 11.69
C ASP A 138 -2.91 -30.93 10.95
N GLY A 139 -2.85 -30.76 9.63
CA GLY A 139 -4.00 -30.40 8.79
C GLY A 139 -5.13 -31.44 8.72
N GLU A 140 -4.94 -32.65 9.25
CA GLU A 140 -6.01 -33.66 9.42
C GLU A 140 -6.82 -33.46 10.70
N LYS A 141 -6.23 -32.84 11.73
CA LYS A 141 -6.85 -32.71 13.04
C LYS A 141 -8.03 -31.74 13.01
N GLU A 142 -9.03 -32.01 13.83
CA GLU A 142 -10.17 -31.11 13.99
C GLU A 142 -9.70 -29.78 14.62
N GLN A 143 -10.28 -28.66 14.17
CA GLN A 143 -9.91 -27.33 14.69
C GLN A 143 -10.14 -27.17 16.20
N SER A 144 -11.01 -27.97 16.80
CA SER A 144 -11.23 -27.99 18.25
C SER A 144 -10.01 -28.52 19.04
N GLN A 145 -9.22 -29.40 18.45
CA GLN A 145 -8.11 -30.11 19.10
C GLN A 145 -6.73 -29.46 18.86
N MET A 146 -6.66 -28.47 17.96
CA MET A 146 -5.41 -27.80 17.61
C MET A 146 -5.10 -26.62 18.52
N SER A 147 -3.82 -26.44 18.86
CA SER A 147 -3.34 -25.22 19.52
C SER A 147 -3.52 -23.99 18.60
N ALA A 148 -3.50 -22.79 19.19
CA ALA A 148 -3.59 -21.55 18.41
C ALA A 148 -2.45 -21.39 17.40
N GLU A 149 -1.28 -21.97 17.66
CA GLU A 149 -0.13 -21.95 16.75
C GLU A 149 -0.29 -22.96 15.61
N GLN A 150 -0.74 -24.19 15.91
CA GLN A 150 -1.02 -25.21 14.91
C GLN A 150 -2.08 -24.75 13.90
N LYS A 151 -3.12 -24.05 14.38
CA LYS A 151 -4.15 -23.47 13.49
C LYS A 151 -3.58 -22.50 12.46
N LYS A 152 -2.47 -21.82 12.77
CA LYS A 152 -1.84 -20.83 11.86
C LYS A 152 -0.93 -21.49 10.82
N SER A 153 -0.36 -22.67 11.11
CA SER A 153 0.59 -23.34 10.22
C SER A 153 0.00 -24.54 9.47
N ALA A 154 -1.08 -25.15 9.98
CA ALA A 154 -1.69 -26.35 9.44
C ALA A 154 -2.08 -26.23 7.95
N LEU A 155 -1.79 -27.29 7.19
CA LEU A 155 -2.00 -27.35 5.75
C LEU A 155 -3.14 -28.32 5.41
N SER A 156 -4.26 -27.76 4.96
CA SER A 156 -5.47 -28.52 4.60
C SER A 156 -5.40 -29.22 3.24
N SER A 157 -4.43 -28.89 2.39
CA SER A 157 -4.25 -29.48 1.06
C SER A 157 -2.80 -29.91 0.84
N THR A 158 -2.60 -30.90 -0.02
CA THR A 158 -1.25 -31.31 -0.44
C THR A 158 -0.62 -30.21 -1.28
N PRO A 159 0.56 -29.68 -0.91
CA PRO A 159 1.23 -28.65 -1.68
C PRO A 159 1.78 -29.21 -3.00
N SER A 160 1.73 -28.39 -4.04
CA SER A 160 2.33 -28.74 -5.33
C SER A 160 3.86 -28.71 -5.27
N LEU A 161 4.50 -29.43 -6.19
CA LEU A 161 5.96 -29.44 -6.28
C LEU A 161 6.52 -28.02 -6.48
N LEU A 162 5.85 -27.21 -7.30
CA LEU A 162 6.23 -25.83 -7.56
C LEU A 162 6.10 -24.93 -6.32
N GLU A 163 5.07 -25.13 -5.50
CA GLU A 163 4.93 -24.41 -4.22
C GLU A 163 6.05 -24.77 -3.25
N ILE A 164 6.40 -26.06 -3.14
CA ILE A 164 7.49 -26.51 -2.28
C ILE A 164 8.82 -25.93 -2.77
N PHE A 165 9.10 -25.95 -4.08
CA PHE A 165 10.29 -25.31 -4.64
C PHE A 165 10.32 -23.81 -4.34
N GLY A 166 9.22 -23.10 -4.57
CA GLY A 166 9.14 -21.67 -4.31
C GLY A 166 9.32 -21.31 -2.83
N PHE A 167 8.85 -22.17 -1.92
CA PHE A 167 9.03 -22.06 -0.47
C PHE A 167 10.47 -22.33 -0.04
N SER A 168 11.04 -23.44 -0.51
CA SER A 168 12.40 -23.89 -0.18
C SER A 168 13.45 -22.90 -0.69
N TYR A 169 13.29 -22.41 -1.92
CA TYR A 169 14.22 -21.50 -2.57
C TYR A 169 13.75 -20.03 -2.54
N PHE A 170 12.95 -19.63 -1.56
CA PHE A 170 12.65 -18.21 -1.41
C PHE A 170 13.94 -17.39 -1.21
N TYR A 171 14.23 -16.44 -2.10
CA TYR A 171 15.51 -15.70 -2.12
C TYR A 171 15.84 -14.99 -0.78
N GLY A 172 14.83 -14.52 -0.04
CA GLY A 172 15.02 -13.90 1.27
C GLY A 172 15.18 -14.89 2.43
N GLY A 173 14.98 -16.19 2.17
CA GLY A 173 14.83 -17.25 3.17
C GLY A 173 15.79 -18.43 3.03
N PHE A 174 16.51 -18.57 1.92
CA PHE A 174 17.29 -19.77 1.61
C PHE A 174 18.69 -19.76 2.25
N LEU A 175 19.44 -18.65 2.16
CA LEU A 175 20.86 -18.60 2.57
C LEU A 175 21.05 -18.49 4.09
N VAL A 176 20.57 -17.40 4.68
CA VAL A 176 20.66 -17.09 6.13
C VAL A 176 19.33 -16.51 6.64
N GLY A 177 18.25 -16.77 5.91
CA GLY A 177 16.97 -16.15 6.20
C GLY A 177 16.25 -16.83 7.37
N PRO A 178 15.25 -16.15 7.96
CA PRO A 178 14.49 -16.70 9.06
C PRO A 178 13.77 -17.99 8.66
N GLN A 179 13.54 -18.86 9.64
CA GLN A 179 12.63 -19.98 9.48
C GLN A 179 11.19 -19.45 9.40
N PHE A 180 10.40 -19.99 8.47
CA PHE A 180 8.97 -19.71 8.37
C PHE A 180 8.24 -20.94 7.81
N THR A 181 6.93 -21.01 8.04
CA THR A 181 6.06 -22.10 7.61
C THR A 181 5.62 -21.93 6.14
N LEU A 182 5.20 -23.03 5.51
CA LEU A 182 4.66 -22.96 4.14
C LEU A 182 3.39 -22.11 4.09
N ARG A 183 2.56 -22.09 5.14
CA ARG A 183 1.36 -21.26 5.21
C ARG A 183 1.70 -19.77 5.13
N ASN A 184 2.77 -19.31 5.80
CA ASN A 184 3.23 -17.93 5.68
C ASN A 184 3.65 -17.59 4.24
N TYR A 185 4.30 -18.53 3.57
CA TYR A 185 4.66 -18.38 2.16
C TYR A 185 3.43 -18.35 1.24
N GLN A 186 2.43 -19.22 1.48
CA GLN A 186 1.16 -19.18 0.76
C GLN A 186 0.45 -17.84 0.96
N ASN A 187 0.44 -17.29 2.18
CA ASN A 187 -0.15 -15.98 2.48
C ASN A 187 0.57 -14.83 1.75
N LEU A 188 1.90 -14.92 1.58
CA LEU A 188 2.68 -13.98 0.76
C LEU A 188 2.24 -14.02 -0.71
N VAL A 189 2.05 -15.23 -1.26
CA VAL A 189 1.67 -15.44 -2.67
C VAL A 189 0.19 -15.14 -2.91
N SER A 190 -0.69 -15.45 -1.95
CA SER A 190 -2.13 -15.15 -1.99
C SER A 190 -2.44 -13.67 -1.70
N ARG A 191 -1.45 -12.93 -1.17
CA ARG A 191 -1.49 -11.48 -0.87
C ARG A 191 -2.40 -11.10 0.30
N GLU A 192 -2.76 -12.06 1.14
CA GLU A 192 -3.59 -11.86 2.35
C GLU A 192 -3.01 -10.82 3.32
N MET A 193 -1.69 -10.56 3.27
CA MET A 193 -1.05 -9.50 4.06
C MET A 193 -1.63 -8.10 3.78
N SER A 194 -2.07 -7.83 2.54
CA SER A 194 -2.66 -6.52 2.18
C SER A 194 -3.96 -6.26 2.97
N ASP A 195 -4.66 -7.31 3.38
CA ASP A 195 -5.92 -7.22 4.10
C ASP A 195 -5.74 -7.21 5.62
N ALA A 196 -4.60 -7.70 6.13
CA ALA A 196 -4.33 -7.88 7.56
C ALA A 196 -4.08 -6.57 8.34
N HIS A 197 -3.84 -5.44 7.67
CA HIS A 197 -3.63 -4.18 8.38
C HIS A 197 -4.94 -3.67 9.03
N PRO A 198 -4.87 -3.14 10.27
CA PRO A 198 -6.03 -2.52 10.92
C PRO A 198 -6.63 -1.41 10.06
N PHE A 199 -7.94 -1.21 10.16
CA PHE A 199 -8.66 -0.19 9.40
C PHE A 199 -8.06 1.21 9.57
N TRP A 200 -7.72 1.60 10.80
CA TRP A 200 -7.09 2.90 11.09
C TRP A 200 -5.75 3.08 10.38
N TYR A 201 -4.96 2.00 10.26
CA TYR A 201 -3.67 2.04 9.59
C TYR A 201 -3.85 2.27 8.09
N LYS A 202 -4.81 1.58 7.45
CA LYS A 202 -5.15 1.77 6.04
C LYS A 202 -5.57 3.23 5.76
N CYS A 203 -6.39 3.81 6.63
CA CYS A 203 -6.83 5.20 6.54
C CYS A 203 -5.68 6.22 6.62
N VAL A 204 -4.78 6.07 7.61
CA VAL A 204 -3.61 6.95 7.77
C VAL A 204 -2.61 6.74 6.64
N TYR A 205 -2.41 5.50 6.20
CA TYR A 205 -1.52 5.18 5.09
C TYR A 205 -1.97 5.85 3.79
N ILE A 206 -3.28 5.80 3.47
CA ILE A 206 -3.85 6.48 2.30
C ILE A 206 -3.58 7.98 2.36
N LEU A 207 -3.80 8.62 3.53
CA LEU A 207 -3.52 10.04 3.73
C LEU A 207 -2.07 10.39 3.40
N VAL A 208 -1.12 9.68 4.03
CA VAL A 208 0.32 9.94 3.85
C VAL A 208 0.73 9.68 2.40
N TRP A 209 0.27 8.57 1.82
CA TRP A 209 0.59 8.19 0.45
C TRP A 209 0.07 9.20 -0.58
N VAL A 210 -1.16 9.69 -0.44
CA VAL A 210 -1.71 10.71 -1.35
C VAL A 210 -0.94 12.01 -1.21
N LYS A 211 -0.64 12.47 0.01
CA LYS A 211 0.17 13.68 0.21
C LYS A 211 1.50 13.56 -0.52
N ILE A 212 2.24 12.46 -0.31
CA ILE A 212 3.53 12.24 -1.00
C ILE A 212 3.37 12.29 -2.53
N ASN A 213 2.33 11.68 -3.08
CA ASN A 213 2.12 11.72 -4.53
C ASN A 213 1.77 13.12 -5.04
N LEU A 214 0.98 13.88 -4.29
CA LEU A 214 0.60 15.24 -4.66
C LEU A 214 1.79 16.20 -4.58
N TYR A 215 2.63 16.06 -3.56
CA TYR A 215 3.81 16.92 -3.36
C TYR A 215 4.81 16.83 -4.50
N LYS A 216 4.90 15.71 -5.22
CA LYS A 216 5.71 15.60 -6.45
C LYS A 216 5.32 16.68 -7.46
N TYR A 217 4.02 16.88 -7.66
CA TYR A 217 3.49 17.88 -8.60
C TYR A 217 3.62 19.32 -8.05
N ILE A 218 3.30 19.50 -6.76
CA ILE A 218 3.42 20.81 -6.11
C ILE A 218 4.87 21.32 -6.18
N SER A 219 5.86 20.44 -5.92
CA SER A 219 7.27 20.81 -6.04
C SER A 219 7.64 21.27 -7.45
N CYS A 220 7.21 20.55 -8.50
CA CYS A 220 7.45 20.97 -9.88
C CYS A 220 6.78 22.32 -10.21
N TRP A 221 5.55 22.53 -9.74
CA TRP A 221 4.85 23.80 -9.95
C TRP A 221 5.53 24.96 -9.24
N LEU A 222 5.98 24.79 -8.00
CA LEU A 222 6.67 25.85 -7.24
C LEU A 222 8.01 26.22 -7.88
N ILE A 223 8.77 25.23 -8.37
CA ILE A 223 10.03 25.48 -9.09
C ILE A 223 9.74 26.28 -10.38
N THR A 224 8.73 25.88 -11.14
CA THR A 224 8.34 26.55 -12.38
C THR A 224 7.82 27.97 -12.12
N GLU A 225 7.04 28.15 -11.06
CA GLU A 225 6.56 29.45 -10.61
C GLU A 225 7.73 30.39 -10.29
N GLY A 226 8.77 29.89 -9.61
CA GLY A 226 10.02 30.64 -9.39
C GLY A 226 10.67 31.14 -10.68
N VAL A 227 10.71 30.31 -11.73
CA VAL A 227 11.22 30.70 -13.06
C VAL A 227 10.36 31.81 -13.68
N CYS A 228 9.02 31.69 -13.58
CA CYS A 228 8.10 32.71 -14.09
C CYS A 228 8.23 34.05 -13.35
N VAL A 229 8.42 34.01 -12.03
CA VAL A 229 8.65 35.21 -11.21
C VAL A 229 9.97 35.88 -11.59
N LEU A 230 11.06 35.12 -11.71
CA LEU A 230 12.37 35.64 -12.13
C LEU A 230 12.33 36.24 -13.55
N SER A 231 11.52 35.67 -14.43
CA SER A 231 11.33 36.15 -15.80
C SER A 231 10.42 37.37 -15.91
N GLY A 232 9.81 37.83 -14.80
CA GLY A 232 8.91 38.98 -14.79
C GLY A 232 7.43 38.67 -15.03
N LEU A 233 7.08 37.45 -15.44
CA LEU A 233 5.70 37.04 -15.76
C LEU A 233 4.80 36.98 -14.51
N GLY A 234 5.39 36.78 -13.33
CA GLY A 234 4.65 36.75 -12.06
C GLY A 234 4.07 38.10 -11.63
N TYR A 235 4.51 39.22 -12.21
CA TYR A 235 4.13 40.55 -11.76
C TYR A 235 2.67 40.90 -12.13
N ASN A 236 1.85 41.28 -11.14
CA ASN A 236 0.45 41.66 -11.34
C ASN A 236 0.13 43.11 -10.96
N GLY A 237 1.15 43.98 -10.87
CA GLY A 237 0.97 45.36 -10.45
C GLY A 237 1.10 45.57 -8.95
N LYS A 238 0.47 46.64 -8.44
CA LYS A 238 0.49 47.03 -7.03
C LYS A 238 -0.86 46.81 -6.37
N ASN A 239 -0.83 46.35 -5.13
CA ASN A 239 -2.01 46.27 -4.27
C ASN A 239 -2.58 47.65 -3.90
N GLU A 240 -3.77 47.66 -3.30
CA GLU A 240 -4.39 48.84 -2.69
C GLU A 240 -3.47 49.55 -1.67
N LYS A 241 -2.51 48.81 -1.10
CA LYS A 241 -1.48 49.32 -0.17
C LYS A 241 -0.19 49.82 -0.85
N GLY A 242 -0.13 49.81 -2.18
CA GLY A 242 1.04 50.24 -2.96
C GLY A 242 2.18 49.22 -3.07
N GLU A 243 2.02 48.02 -2.48
CA GLU A 243 3.01 46.93 -2.52
C GLU A 243 2.96 46.17 -3.86
N HIS A 244 4.13 45.87 -4.43
CA HIS A 244 4.24 45.12 -5.68
C HIS A 244 3.86 43.64 -5.48
N GLN A 245 2.94 43.12 -6.30
CA GLN A 245 2.51 41.73 -6.27
C GLN A 245 3.15 40.87 -7.36
N TRP A 246 3.51 39.65 -6.97
CA TRP A 246 4.20 38.68 -7.81
C TRP A 246 3.46 37.32 -7.90
N ASP A 247 2.16 37.31 -7.63
CA ASP A 247 1.34 36.10 -7.54
C ASP A 247 0.51 35.80 -8.80
N ALA A 248 0.74 36.48 -9.93
CA ALA A 248 -0.01 36.22 -11.17
C ALA A 248 0.10 34.78 -11.66
N CYS A 249 1.31 34.20 -11.52
CA CYS A 249 1.61 32.83 -11.92
C CYS A 249 1.48 31.84 -10.77
N ALA A 250 0.98 32.27 -9.60
CA ALA A 250 0.89 31.41 -8.43
C ALA A 250 -0.12 30.29 -8.64
N ASN A 251 0.36 29.06 -8.73
CA ASN A 251 -0.51 27.90 -8.96
C ASN A 251 -0.93 27.24 -7.65
N VAL A 252 -0.14 27.38 -6.58
CA VAL A 252 -0.46 26.80 -5.28
C VAL A 252 -0.14 27.79 -4.14
N ARG A 253 -1.10 28.00 -3.24
CA ARG A 253 -0.88 28.72 -1.98
C ARG A 253 -0.63 27.71 -0.87
N VAL A 254 0.64 27.31 -0.68
CA VAL A 254 1.05 26.20 0.20
C VAL A 254 0.52 26.35 1.63
N TRP A 255 0.63 27.55 2.22
CA TRP A 255 0.16 27.77 3.59
C TRP A 255 -1.35 27.56 3.73
N LEU A 256 -2.14 28.15 2.83
CA LEU A 256 -3.59 27.98 2.84
C LEU A 256 -3.99 26.52 2.56
N PHE A 257 -3.27 25.87 1.64
CA PHE A 257 -3.49 24.49 1.27
C PHE A 257 -3.30 23.52 2.45
N GLU A 258 -2.27 23.72 3.28
CA GLU A 258 -1.97 22.85 4.41
C GLU A 258 -2.77 23.19 5.67
N THR A 259 -3.11 24.46 5.88
CA THR A 259 -3.78 24.90 7.11
C THR A 259 -5.29 24.94 7.01
N THR A 260 -5.88 24.98 5.81
CA THR A 260 -7.34 25.11 5.69
C THR A 260 -8.08 23.86 6.19
N PRO A 261 -9.11 24.00 7.04
CA PRO A 261 -9.96 22.89 7.48
C PRO A 261 -11.16 22.68 6.54
N LEU A 262 -11.14 23.29 5.35
CA LEU A 262 -12.25 23.32 4.40
C LEU A 262 -11.79 22.82 3.02
N PHE A 263 -12.57 21.92 2.42
CA PHE A 263 -12.37 21.42 1.06
C PHE A 263 -12.44 22.53 0.02
N THR A 264 -13.35 23.49 0.16
CA THR A 264 -13.39 24.67 -0.72
C THR A 264 -12.11 25.50 -0.59
N GLY A 265 -11.52 25.57 0.60
CA GLY A 265 -10.22 26.21 0.82
C GLY A 265 -9.08 25.51 0.08
N THR A 266 -9.08 24.18 0.10
CA THR A 266 -8.10 23.35 -0.64
C THR A 266 -8.21 23.55 -2.15
N ILE A 267 -9.44 23.52 -2.69
CA ILE A 267 -9.68 23.74 -4.13
C ILE A 267 -9.25 25.16 -4.54
N ASN A 268 -9.52 26.16 -3.71
CA ASN A 268 -9.13 27.55 -3.98
C ASN A 268 -7.63 27.81 -3.86
N SER A 269 -6.88 26.93 -3.17
CA SER A 269 -5.43 27.06 -2.97
C SER A 269 -4.61 26.15 -3.88
N PHE A 270 -5.26 25.24 -4.61
CA PHE A 270 -4.62 24.27 -5.51
C PHE A 270 -4.99 24.56 -6.96
N ASN A 271 -4.00 24.58 -7.85
CA ASN A 271 -4.16 24.84 -9.29
C ASN A 271 -5.01 26.09 -9.61
N ILE A 272 -4.64 27.20 -8.97
CA ILE A 272 -5.42 28.45 -8.90
C ILE A 272 -5.76 29.00 -10.29
N ASN A 273 -4.77 29.07 -11.19
CA ASN A 273 -4.97 29.65 -12.52
C ASN A 273 -5.92 28.82 -13.38
N THR A 274 -5.80 27.49 -13.34
CA THR A 274 -6.70 26.59 -14.07
C THR A 274 -8.11 26.67 -13.50
N ASN A 275 -8.26 26.65 -12.17
CA ASN A 275 -9.56 26.79 -11.52
C ASN A 275 -10.23 28.14 -11.84
N ALA A 276 -9.45 29.23 -11.87
CA ALA A 276 -9.94 30.54 -12.30
C ALA A 276 -10.34 30.56 -13.78
N TRP A 277 -9.58 29.88 -14.64
CA TRP A 277 -9.92 29.74 -16.06
C TRP A 277 -11.23 28.98 -16.25
N VAL A 278 -11.39 27.83 -15.60
CA VAL A 278 -12.60 26.99 -15.67
C VAL A 278 -13.81 27.72 -15.10
N ALA A 279 -13.64 28.43 -13.99
CA ALA A 279 -14.71 29.24 -13.41
C ALA A 279 -15.20 30.33 -14.38
N ARG A 280 -14.28 31.01 -15.07
CA ARG A 280 -14.61 32.08 -16.03
C ARG A 280 -15.18 31.55 -17.34
N HIS A 281 -14.59 30.50 -17.90
CA HIS A 281 -14.86 30.07 -19.27
C HIS A 281 -15.86 28.93 -19.36
N VAL A 282 -15.99 28.10 -18.33
CA VAL A 282 -16.94 26.97 -18.34
C VAL A 282 -18.12 27.32 -17.44
N PHE A 283 -17.88 27.46 -16.13
CA PHE A 283 -18.96 27.60 -15.15
C PHE A 283 -19.85 28.83 -15.39
N LYS A 284 -19.25 30.03 -15.55
CA LYS A 284 -20.01 31.27 -15.80
C LYS A 284 -20.74 31.26 -17.15
N ARG A 285 -20.21 30.56 -18.15
CA ARG A 285 -20.86 30.47 -19.48
C ARG A 285 -22.04 29.51 -19.46
N LEU A 286 -22.02 28.49 -18.60
CA LEU A 286 -23.14 27.57 -18.36
C LEU A 286 -24.33 28.20 -17.59
N LYS A 287 -24.33 29.51 -17.38
CA LYS A 287 -25.44 30.24 -16.73
C LYS A 287 -26.76 30.11 -17.48
N PHE A 288 -26.73 29.86 -18.80
CA PHE A 288 -27.94 29.66 -19.61
C PHE A 288 -28.80 28.47 -19.15
N LEU A 289 -28.23 27.51 -18.41
CA LEU A 289 -28.95 26.36 -17.86
C LEU A 289 -29.92 26.73 -16.71
N GLY A 290 -29.85 27.96 -16.17
CA GLY A 290 -30.74 28.43 -15.10
C GLY A 290 -30.53 27.77 -13.74
N ASN A 291 -29.74 26.69 -13.65
CA ASN A 291 -29.50 25.93 -12.42
C ASN A 291 -28.00 25.84 -12.10
N LYS A 292 -27.62 26.47 -10.98
CA LYS A 292 -26.24 26.52 -10.49
C LYS A 292 -25.65 25.13 -10.22
N LEU A 293 -26.47 24.17 -9.78
CA LEU A 293 -26.03 22.79 -9.50
C LEU A 293 -25.66 22.06 -10.79
N LEU A 294 -26.48 22.21 -11.84
CA LEU A 294 -26.19 21.66 -13.17
C LEU A 294 -24.92 22.29 -13.75
N SER A 295 -24.78 23.62 -13.68
CA SER A 295 -23.56 24.30 -14.12
C SER A 295 -22.31 23.77 -13.41
N GLN A 296 -22.39 23.50 -12.10
CA GLN A 296 -21.27 22.91 -11.35
C GLN A 296 -20.98 21.48 -11.80
N MET A 297 -22.02 20.65 -11.95
CA MET A 297 -21.89 19.26 -12.35
C MET A 297 -21.24 19.11 -13.74
N PHE A 298 -21.66 19.90 -14.72
CA PHE A 298 -21.05 19.92 -16.05
C PHE A 298 -19.61 20.47 -16.04
N THR A 299 -19.33 21.44 -15.17
CA THR A 299 -17.97 21.98 -15.02
C THR A 299 -17.00 20.92 -14.48
N LEU A 300 -17.43 20.15 -13.47
CA LEU A 300 -16.62 19.07 -12.91
C LEU A 300 -16.50 17.87 -13.86
N LEU A 301 -17.55 17.59 -14.66
CA LEU A 301 -17.48 16.60 -15.73
C LEU A 301 -16.46 17.00 -16.80
N PHE A 302 -16.44 18.28 -17.21
CA PHE A 302 -15.44 18.81 -18.11
C PHE A 302 -14.02 18.62 -17.56
N LEU A 303 -13.80 18.94 -16.28
CA LEU A 303 -12.50 18.72 -15.62
C LEU A 303 -12.10 17.25 -15.62
N ALA A 304 -13.03 16.34 -15.33
CA ALA A 304 -12.76 14.90 -15.36
C ALA A 304 -12.28 14.43 -16.73
N ILE A 305 -12.97 14.86 -17.81
CA ILE A 305 -12.61 14.51 -19.18
C ILE A 305 -11.30 15.19 -19.60
N TRP A 306 -11.07 16.43 -19.18
CA TRP A 306 -9.84 17.18 -19.47
C TRP A 306 -8.59 16.48 -18.90
N HIS A 307 -8.70 15.84 -17.74
CA HIS A 307 -7.61 15.04 -17.17
C HIS A 307 -7.38 13.70 -17.89
N GLY A 308 -8.41 13.14 -18.52
CA GLY A 308 -8.30 11.94 -19.36
C GLY A 308 -9.52 11.02 -19.27
N LEU A 309 -9.46 9.88 -19.97
CA LEU A 309 -10.57 8.91 -20.06
C LEU A 309 -10.50 7.79 -19.01
N HIS A 310 -9.55 7.86 -18.08
CA HIS A 310 -9.45 6.87 -17.02
C HIS A 310 -10.57 7.02 -16.00
N SER A 311 -11.12 5.88 -15.54
CA SER A 311 -12.26 5.86 -14.61
C SER A 311 -11.97 6.59 -13.30
N GLY A 312 -10.70 6.62 -12.88
CA GLY A 312 -10.28 7.28 -11.65
C GLY A 312 -10.59 8.78 -11.59
N TYR A 313 -10.50 9.49 -12.72
CA TYR A 313 -10.79 10.92 -12.78
C TYR A 313 -12.28 11.19 -12.56
N LEU A 314 -13.15 10.44 -13.24
CA LEU A 314 -14.61 10.57 -13.08
C LEU A 314 -15.04 10.40 -11.62
N ILE A 315 -14.49 9.40 -10.93
CA ILE A 315 -14.80 9.16 -9.51
C ILE A 315 -14.29 10.29 -8.62
N CYS A 316 -13.06 10.77 -8.84
CA CYS A 316 -12.49 11.89 -8.07
C CYS A 316 -13.37 13.14 -8.13
N PHE A 317 -13.73 13.59 -9.33
CA PHE A 317 -14.54 14.81 -9.52
C PHE A 317 -16.00 14.62 -9.11
N SER A 318 -16.55 13.39 -9.20
CA SER A 318 -17.88 13.08 -8.68
C SER A 318 -17.92 13.17 -7.15
N LEU A 319 -16.88 12.66 -6.47
CA LEU A 319 -16.72 12.80 -5.03
C LEU A 319 -16.52 14.26 -4.63
N GLU A 320 -15.71 15.02 -5.38
CA GLU A 320 -15.54 16.47 -5.17
C GLU A 320 -16.89 17.20 -5.20
N PHE A 321 -17.75 16.90 -6.18
CA PHE A 321 -19.08 17.48 -6.27
C PHE A 321 -19.91 17.25 -5.00
N ILE A 322 -19.92 16.01 -4.49
CA ILE A 322 -20.69 15.65 -3.28
C ILE A 322 -20.09 16.35 -2.06
N ILE A 323 -18.77 16.24 -1.86
CA ILE A 323 -18.06 16.78 -0.69
C ILE A 323 -18.24 18.30 -0.60
N VAL A 324 -18.06 19.03 -1.70
CA VAL A 324 -18.24 20.49 -1.72
C VAL A 324 -19.67 20.90 -1.42
N ASN A 325 -20.67 20.14 -1.90
CA ASN A 325 -22.07 20.42 -1.58
C ASN A 325 -22.42 20.07 -0.12
N VAL A 326 -21.86 19.00 0.44
CA VAL A 326 -21.98 18.65 1.87
C VAL A 326 -21.35 19.75 2.73
N GLU A 327 -20.15 20.21 2.39
CA GLU A 327 -19.48 21.29 3.12
C GLU A 327 -20.30 22.57 3.11
N LYS A 328 -20.81 23.01 1.95
CA LYS A 328 -21.67 24.21 1.85
C LYS A 328 -22.92 24.09 2.73
N GLN A 329 -23.53 22.90 2.77
CA GLN A 329 -24.68 22.65 3.63
C GLN A 329 -24.31 22.70 5.11
N ALA A 330 -23.22 22.05 5.51
CA ALA A 330 -22.71 22.06 6.88
C ALA A 330 -22.36 23.49 7.34
N GLN A 331 -21.68 24.28 6.51
CA GLN A 331 -21.39 25.69 6.81
C GLN A 331 -22.67 26.52 6.94
N SER A 332 -23.65 26.30 6.07
CA SER A 332 -24.94 26.99 6.19
C SER A 332 -25.67 26.63 7.50
N LEU A 333 -25.59 25.36 7.92
CA LEU A 333 -26.18 24.89 9.17
C LEU A 333 -25.50 25.52 10.39
N VAL A 334 -24.17 25.58 10.41
CA VAL A 334 -23.40 26.19 11.50
C VAL A 334 -23.70 27.69 11.61
N ARG A 335 -23.81 28.38 10.46
CA ARG A 335 -24.14 29.82 10.44
C ARG A 335 -25.57 30.11 10.87
N ASP A 336 -26.52 29.28 10.46
CA ASP A 336 -27.95 29.54 10.67
C ASP A 336 -28.44 29.03 12.05
N SER A 337 -27.69 28.13 12.71
CA SER A 337 -28.01 27.61 14.04
C SER A 337 -27.35 28.45 15.14
N PRO A 338 -28.11 29.05 16.07
CA PRO A 338 -27.54 29.88 17.14
C PRO A 338 -26.63 29.08 18.09
N LEU A 339 -26.92 27.80 18.33
CA LEU A 339 -26.11 26.94 19.18
C LEU A 339 -24.75 26.61 18.53
N LEU A 340 -24.74 26.25 17.25
CA LEU A 340 -23.51 25.93 16.53
C LEU A 340 -22.66 27.18 16.27
N ALA A 341 -23.31 28.32 15.99
CA ALA A 341 -22.63 29.61 15.86
C ALA A 341 -21.98 30.04 17.18
N SER A 342 -22.64 29.81 18.32
CA SER A 342 -22.08 30.09 19.65
C SER A 342 -20.84 29.23 19.93
N ILE A 343 -20.87 27.93 19.59
CA ILE A 343 -19.70 27.04 19.72
C ILE A 343 -18.54 27.52 18.83
N ALA A 344 -18.83 27.93 17.59
CA ALA A 344 -17.83 28.42 16.65
C ALA A 344 -17.14 29.72 17.10
N GLN A 345 -17.81 30.52 17.94
CA GLN A 345 -17.27 31.76 18.51
C GLN A 345 -16.70 31.58 19.92
N SER A 346 -16.82 30.39 20.51
CA SER A 346 -16.37 30.09 21.86
C SER A 346 -14.86 29.83 21.93
N HIS A 347 -14.32 29.85 23.15
CA HIS A 347 -12.93 29.43 23.43
C HIS A 347 -12.63 27.97 23.07
N LEU A 348 -13.65 27.16 22.78
CA LEU A 348 -13.51 25.76 22.33
C LEU A 348 -13.19 25.64 20.83
N TYR A 349 -13.26 26.74 20.07
CA TYR A 349 -13.02 26.72 18.63
C TYR A 349 -11.66 26.13 18.22
N PRO A 350 -10.52 26.38 18.92
CA PRO A 350 -9.25 25.74 18.57
C PRO A 350 -9.31 24.21 18.60
N PHE A 351 -10.06 23.62 19.53
CA PHE A 351 -10.27 22.17 19.58
C PHE A 351 -11.12 21.68 18.40
N VAL A 352 -12.21 22.40 18.11
CA VAL A 352 -13.06 22.12 16.94
C VAL A 352 -12.27 22.21 15.64
N TYR A 353 -11.38 23.21 15.53
CA TYR A 353 -10.49 23.40 14.39
C TYR A 353 -9.56 22.21 14.19
N VAL A 354 -8.91 21.72 15.25
CA VAL A 354 -8.02 20.54 15.16
C VAL A 354 -8.79 19.31 14.71
N VAL A 355 -9.97 19.07 15.27
CA VAL A 355 -10.84 17.96 14.84
C VAL A 355 -11.24 18.10 13.38
N GLN A 356 -11.66 19.30 12.97
CA GLN A 356 -12.03 19.58 11.59
C GLN A 356 -10.84 19.40 10.63
N GLN A 357 -9.64 19.81 11.04
CA GLN A 357 -8.42 19.64 10.26
C GLN A 357 -8.06 18.17 10.05
N LEU A 358 -8.17 17.35 11.09
CA LEU A 358 -7.91 15.90 11.02
C LEU A 358 -8.90 15.22 10.06
N ILE A 359 -10.19 15.56 10.17
CA ILE A 359 -11.24 15.08 9.27
C ILE A 359 -10.96 15.52 7.84
N HIS A 360 -10.63 16.79 7.65
CA HIS A 360 -10.31 17.35 6.35
C HIS A 360 -9.14 16.62 5.69
N TRP A 361 -8.02 16.43 6.40
CA TRP A 361 -6.88 15.67 5.89
C TRP A 361 -7.27 14.25 5.50
N LEU A 362 -7.92 13.51 6.40
CA LEU A 362 -8.31 12.13 6.15
C LEU A 362 -9.16 11.99 4.87
N PHE A 363 -10.14 12.88 4.69
CA PHE A 363 -11.07 12.83 3.56
C PHE A 363 -10.59 13.58 2.32
N MET A 364 -9.55 14.42 2.41
CA MET A 364 -8.91 15.02 1.24
C MET A 364 -8.13 13.97 0.45
N GLY A 365 -7.48 13.03 1.16
CA GLY A 365 -6.79 11.91 0.52
C GLY A 365 -7.75 10.96 -0.23
N TYR A 366 -8.96 10.78 0.29
CA TYR A 366 -9.88 9.74 -0.17
C TYR A 366 -10.33 9.88 -1.66
N PRO A 367 -10.79 11.04 -2.15
CA PRO A 367 -11.12 11.25 -3.57
C PRO A 367 -9.91 11.20 -4.51
N LEU A 368 -8.71 11.51 -4.01
CA LEU A 368 -7.49 11.54 -4.81
C LEU A 368 -6.89 10.14 -5.06
N VAL A 369 -7.27 9.13 -4.28
CA VAL A 369 -6.86 7.73 -4.52
C VAL A 369 -7.14 7.27 -5.95
N PRO A 370 -8.38 7.33 -6.46
CA PRO A 370 -8.70 6.94 -7.82
C PRO A 370 -8.00 7.85 -8.86
N PHE A 371 -7.82 9.14 -8.54
CA PHE A 371 -7.07 10.06 -9.40
C PHE A 371 -5.61 9.60 -9.60
N CYS A 372 -4.94 9.11 -8.55
CA CYS A 372 -3.56 8.63 -8.63
C CYS A 372 -3.42 7.20 -9.18
N LEU A 373 -4.45 6.35 -9.03
CA LEU A 373 -4.39 4.93 -9.45
C LEU A 373 -4.93 4.67 -10.87
N PHE A 374 -5.62 5.64 -11.47
CA PHE A 374 -6.19 5.67 -12.82
C PHE A 374 -7.26 4.59 -13.12
N THR A 375 -6.90 3.31 -12.98
CA THR A 375 -7.68 2.14 -13.42
C THR A 375 -8.59 1.56 -12.34
N TYR A 376 -9.79 1.11 -12.73
CA TYR A 376 -10.83 0.53 -11.88
C TYR A 376 -10.32 -0.58 -10.97
N ASP A 377 -9.58 -1.54 -11.53
CA ASP A 377 -9.11 -2.72 -10.77
C ASP A 377 -8.17 -2.36 -9.62
N LYS A 378 -7.50 -1.21 -9.68
CA LYS A 378 -6.56 -0.75 -8.67
C LYS A 378 -7.28 0.02 -7.57
N TRP A 379 -8.05 1.05 -7.92
CA TRP A 379 -8.71 1.88 -6.91
C TRP A 379 -9.89 1.19 -6.23
N LEU A 380 -10.58 0.27 -6.91
CA LEU A 380 -11.67 -0.49 -6.29
C LEU A 380 -11.18 -1.37 -5.16
N LYS A 381 -10.01 -2.02 -5.32
CA LYS A 381 -9.40 -2.85 -4.25
C LYS A 381 -9.11 -2.02 -3.01
N VAL A 382 -8.59 -0.80 -3.19
CA VAL A 382 -8.32 0.12 -2.07
C VAL A 382 -9.63 0.49 -1.38
N TYR A 383 -10.67 0.88 -2.13
CA TYR A 383 -11.97 1.23 -1.54
C TYR A 383 -12.69 0.06 -0.86
N SER A 384 -12.60 -1.15 -1.43
CA SER A 384 -13.11 -2.36 -0.80
C SER A 384 -12.41 -2.65 0.52
N SER A 385 -11.09 -2.42 0.61
CA SER A 385 -10.30 -2.66 1.83
C SER A 385 -10.66 -1.73 3.01
N ILE A 386 -11.31 -0.60 2.71
CA ILE A 386 -11.79 0.39 3.69
C ILE A 386 -13.32 0.50 3.67
N TYR A 387 -14.01 -0.51 3.14
CA TYR A 387 -15.47 -0.64 3.14
C TYR A 387 -16.21 0.58 2.59
N PHE A 388 -15.62 1.27 1.60
CA PHE A 388 -16.19 2.48 1.01
C PHE A 388 -16.57 3.57 2.04
N CYS A 389 -15.85 3.66 3.17
CA CYS A 389 -16.19 4.52 4.30
C CYS A 389 -16.44 5.99 3.91
N GLY A 390 -15.63 6.57 3.02
CA GLY A 390 -15.80 7.94 2.54
C GLY A 390 -17.05 8.13 1.69
N HIS A 391 -17.39 7.18 0.81
CA HIS A 391 -18.64 7.25 0.05
C HIS A 391 -19.83 7.22 1.01
N ILE A 392 -19.87 6.22 1.90
CA ILE A 392 -20.99 6.06 2.86
C ILE A 392 -21.14 7.33 3.71
N PHE A 393 -20.04 7.87 4.24
CA PHE A 393 -20.06 9.08 5.06
C PHE A 393 -20.62 10.29 4.30
N PHE A 394 -20.08 10.60 3.11
CA PHE A 394 -20.49 11.80 2.37
C PHE A 394 -21.88 11.67 1.74
N PHE A 395 -22.26 10.49 1.24
CA PHE A 395 -23.63 10.27 0.75
C PHE A 395 -24.64 10.38 1.88
N PHE A 396 -24.36 9.78 3.04
CA PHE A 396 -25.22 9.90 4.20
C PHE A 396 -25.32 11.35 4.68
N ALA A 397 -24.19 12.06 4.81
CA ALA A 397 -24.18 13.47 5.19
C ALA A 397 -24.95 14.35 4.20
N PHE A 398 -24.83 14.09 2.90
CA PHE A 398 -25.57 14.81 1.85
C PHE A 398 -27.09 14.68 1.98
N LEU A 399 -27.57 13.49 2.36
CA LEU A 399 -29.00 13.25 2.56
C LEU A 399 -29.52 13.78 3.90
N VAL A 400 -28.73 13.71 4.96
CA VAL A 400 -29.18 14.00 6.34
C VAL A 400 -29.09 15.49 6.68
N LEU A 401 -28.07 16.22 6.21
CA LEU A 401 -27.86 17.64 6.52
C LEU A 401 -29.08 18.54 6.20
N PRO A 402 -29.81 18.36 5.08
CA PRO A 402 -31.05 19.10 4.83
C PRO A 402 -32.12 18.94 5.92
N TYR A 403 -32.25 17.74 6.48
CA TYR A 403 -33.21 17.45 7.55
C TYR A 403 -32.75 18.04 8.87
N LEU A 404 -31.47 17.90 9.21
CA LEU A 404 -30.89 18.52 10.41
C LEU A 404 -31.08 20.03 10.39
N ARG A 405 -30.91 20.67 9.22
CA ARG A 405 -31.18 22.11 9.08
C ARG A 405 -32.62 22.49 9.39
N LYS A 406 -33.61 21.67 9.01
CA LYS A 406 -35.02 21.93 9.36
C LYS A 406 -35.29 21.80 10.87
N VAL A 407 -34.52 20.97 11.58
CA VAL A 407 -34.68 20.73 13.02
C VAL A 407 -33.96 21.79 13.86
N PHE A 408 -32.71 22.11 13.51
CA PHE A 408 -31.84 22.98 14.30
C PHE A 408 -31.96 24.47 13.96
N VAL A 409 -32.48 24.82 12.78
CA VAL A 409 -32.73 26.22 12.42
C VAL A 409 -34.17 26.57 12.83
N PRO A 410 -34.39 27.45 13.82
CA PRO A 410 -35.73 27.87 14.19
C PRO A 410 -36.41 28.50 12.98
N ARG A 411 -37.64 28.04 12.68
CA ARG A 411 -38.45 28.56 11.58
C ARG A 411 -38.66 30.05 11.84
N LYS A 412 -38.12 30.94 10.99
CA LYS A 412 -38.49 32.36 11.01
C LYS A 412 -40.02 32.41 10.92
N ARG A 413 -40.68 32.93 11.96
CA ARG A 413 -42.11 33.24 11.94
C ARG A 413 -42.33 34.14 10.72
N GLY A 414 -42.92 33.59 9.67
CA GLY A 414 -43.25 34.35 8.47
C GLY A 414 -44.29 35.40 8.83
N ASN A 415 -44.07 36.62 8.34
CA ASN A 415 -45.02 37.70 8.16
C ASN A 415 -46.11 37.79 9.23
N GLU A 416 -45.90 38.69 10.21
CA GLU A 416 -47.04 39.39 10.79
C GLU A 416 -47.91 39.89 9.63
N LYS A 417 -49.16 39.43 9.65
CA LYS A 417 -50.21 39.89 8.76
C LYS A 417 -50.14 41.41 8.68
N LYS A 418 -50.22 41.95 7.47
CA LYS A 418 -50.90 43.23 7.29
C LYS A 418 -52.33 43.00 7.78
N GLU A 419 -52.61 43.37 9.02
CA GLU A 419 -53.97 43.62 9.49
C GLU A 419 -54.21 45.12 9.31
N ASP A 420 -55.05 45.39 8.30
CA ASP A 420 -55.95 46.53 8.04
C ASP A 420 -55.67 47.92 8.62
#